data_AF-A0A4T2BZQ4-F1
#
_entry.id   AF-A0A4T2BZQ4-F1
#
_cell.length_a   1.000
_cell.length_b   1.000
_cell.length_c   1.000
_cell.angle_alpha   90.00
_cell.angle_beta   90.00
_cell.angle_gamma   90.00
#
_symmetry.space_group_name_H-M   'P 1'
#
loop_
_entity.id
_entity.type
_entity.pdbx_description
1 polymer ?
#
loop_
_entity_poly.entity_id
_entity_poly.type
_entity_poly.pdbx_seq_one_letter_code
_entity_poly.pdbx_strand_id
1 'polypeptide(L)' 'MSIRLSDDEVQRLETLAARTGRSKTFYVREAVHEHLGDLEERYWADDVIERWEASDRSTRPASELWAELDA' A
#
# COMPACT_ATOMS: atom_id res chain seq x y z
N MET A 1 -0.20 -4.22 -20.15
CA MET A 1 -1.15 -3.81 -19.10
C MET A 1 -1.92 -2.59 -19.60
N SER A 2 -3.24 -2.57 -19.44
CA SER A 2 -4.08 -1.43 -19.78
C SER A 2 -4.83 -0.99 -18.52
N ILE A 3 -4.81 0.31 -18.22
CA ILE A 3 -5.44 0.90 -17.03
C ILE A 3 -6.56 1.80 -17.54
N ARG A 4 -7.75 1.69 -16.94
CA ARG A 4 -8.86 2.58 -17.25
C ARG A 4 -8.75 3.82 -16.39
N LEU A 5 -8.65 4.96 -17.05
CA LEU A 5 -8.68 6.28 -16.44
C LEU A 5 -9.89 7.02 -16.98
N SER A 6 -10.50 7.86 -16.15
CA SER A 6 -11.49 8.84 -16.57
C SER A 6 -10.85 9.92 -17.46
N ASP A 7 -11.68 10.59 -18.24
CA ASP A 7 -11.23 11.68 -19.12
C ASP A 7 -10.54 12.81 -18.31
N ASP A 8 -11.05 13.09 -17.12
CA ASP A 8 -10.48 14.09 -16.21
C ASP A 8 -9.08 13.71 -15.71
N GLU A 9 -8.86 12.44 -15.36
CA GLU A 9 -7.54 11.94 -14.95
C GLU A 9 -6.53 12.02 -16.09
N VAL A 10 -6.96 11.65 -17.31
CA VAL A 10 -6.13 11.79 -18.50
C VAL A 10 -5.76 13.25 -18.73
N GLN A 11 -6.72 14.17 -18.65
CA GLN A 11 -6.48 15.60 -18.85
C GLN A 11 -5.50 16.18 -17.80
N ARG A 12 -5.61 15.75 -16.54
CA ARG A 12 -4.68 16.13 -15.47
C ARG A 12 -3.27 15.61 -15.73
N LEU A 13 -3.13 14.36 -16.15
CA LEU A 13 -1.84 13.76 -16.50
C LEU A 13 -1.20 14.45 -17.71
N GLU A 14 -1.99 14.83 -18.72
CA GLU A 14 -1.52 15.60 -19.87
C GLU A 14 -0.98 16.98 -19.46
N THR A 15 -1.73 17.69 -18.63
CA THR A 15 -1.34 19.01 -18.14
C THR A 15 -0.04 18.92 -17.32
N LEU A 16 0.07 17.91 -16.45
CA LEU A 16 1.26 17.69 -15.64
C LEU A 16 2.47 17.34 -16.50
N ALA A 17 2.30 16.41 -17.45
CA ALA A 17 3.33 16.03 -18.42
C ALA A 17 3.84 17.23 -19.22
N ALA A 18 2.94 18.05 -19.76
CA ALA A 18 3.29 19.23 -20.53
C ALA A 18 4.09 20.26 -19.71
N ARG A 19 3.76 20.42 -18.43
CA ARG A 19 4.43 21.39 -17.53
C ARG A 19 5.83 20.96 -17.11
N THR A 20 6.10 19.66 -17.03
CA THR A 20 7.36 19.13 -16.46
C THR A 20 8.28 18.50 -17.50
N GLY A 21 7.80 18.34 -18.74
CA GLY A 21 8.54 17.69 -19.82
C GLY A 21 8.70 16.18 -19.64
N ARG A 22 7.88 15.55 -18.79
CA ARG A 22 7.86 14.08 -18.58
C ARG A 22 6.67 13.44 -19.27
N SER A 23 6.70 12.13 -19.48
CA SER A 23 5.60 11.40 -20.11
C SER A 23 4.46 11.14 -19.11
N LYS A 24 3.22 10.95 -19.62
CA LYS A 24 2.09 10.50 -18.79
C LYS A 24 2.40 9.20 -18.05
N THR A 25 3.04 8.25 -18.73
CA THR A 25 3.43 6.95 -18.17
C THR A 25 4.39 7.10 -16.98
N PHE A 26 5.26 8.11 -16.98
CA PHE A 26 6.13 8.39 -15.83
C PHE A 26 5.27 8.68 -14.58
N TYR A 27 4.28 9.57 -14.70
CA TYR A 27 3.42 9.94 -13.57
C TYR A 27 2.47 8.84 -13.13
N VAL A 28 1.96 8.03 -14.07
CA VAL A 28 1.17 6.84 -13.70
C VAL A 28 2.01 5.87 -12.89
N ARG A 29 3.27 5.63 -13.29
CA ARG A 29 4.17 4.77 -12.52
C ARG A 29 4.51 5.34 -11.15
N GLU A 30 4.75 6.65 -11.08
CA GLU A 30 5.08 7.31 -9.81
C GLU A 30 3.91 7.23 -8.83
N ALA A 31 2.68 7.53 -9.29
CA ALA A 31 1.48 7.42 -8.47
C ALA A 31 1.24 5.99 -7.97
N VAL A 32 1.47 4.99 -8.82
CA VAL A 32 1.39 3.58 -8.38
C VAL A 32 2.46 3.30 -7.33
N HIS A 33 3.70 3.74 -7.52
CA HIS A 33 4.79 3.48 -6.57
C HIS A 33 4.52 4.12 -5.21
N GLU A 34 4.04 5.36 -5.21
CA GLU A 34 3.72 6.13 -4.00
C GLU A 34 2.58 5.51 -3.20
N HIS A 35 1.57 4.94 -3.86
CA HIS A 35 0.38 4.40 -3.19
C HIS A 35 0.38 2.88 -2.99
N LEU A 36 1.34 2.15 -3.56
CA LEU A 36 1.35 0.69 -3.46
C LEU A 36 1.50 0.23 -2.01
N GLY A 37 2.38 0.86 -1.22
CA GLY A 37 2.59 0.51 0.18
C GLY A 37 1.32 0.68 1.04
N ASP A 38 0.62 1.79 0.88
CA ASP A 38 -0.65 2.04 1.60
C ASP A 38 -1.73 1.00 1.25
N LEU A 39 -1.76 0.56 -0.01
CA LEU A 39 -2.66 -0.50 -0.45
C LEU A 39 -2.26 -1.84 0.17
N GLU A 40 -0.97 -2.17 0.13
CA GLU A 40 -0.44 -3.40 0.74
C GLU A 40 -0.76 -3.46 2.23
N GLU A 41 -0.51 -2.39 2.99
CA GLU A 41 -0.83 -2.32 4.42
C GLU A 41 -2.32 -2.52 4.69
N ARG A 42 -3.18 -1.83 3.93
CA ARG A 42 -4.64 -1.96 4.06
C ARG A 42 -5.10 -3.41 3.89
N TYR A 43 -4.61 -4.10 2.87
CA TYR A 43 -5.02 -5.47 2.59
C TYR A 43 -4.29 -6.50 3.46
N TRP A 44 -3.10 -6.20 3.96
CA TRP A 44 -2.40 -7.08 4.90
C TRP A 44 -2.98 -7.05 6.30
N ALA A 45 -3.46 -5.90 6.79
CA ALA A 45 -4.04 -5.81 8.12
C ALA A 45 -5.22 -6.79 8.28
N ASP A 46 -6.08 -6.87 7.25
CA ASP A 46 -7.23 -7.77 7.23
C ASP A 46 -6.79 -9.25 7.18
N ASP A 47 -5.85 -9.61 6.29
CA ASP A 47 -5.33 -10.99 6.18
C ASP A 47 -4.66 -11.46 7.48
N VAL A 48 -3.90 -10.58 8.15
CA VAL A 48 -3.21 -10.92 9.40
C VAL A 48 -4.22 -11.20 10.52
N ILE A 49 -5.28 -10.40 10.63
CA ILE A 49 -6.32 -10.62 11.63
C ILE A 49 -7.11 -11.89 11.32
N GLU A 50 -7.57 -12.08 10.08
CA GLU A 50 -8.31 -13.29 9.69
C GLU A 50 -7.49 -14.57 9.95
N ARG A 51 -6.20 -14.55 9.61
CA ARG A 51 -5.30 -15.68 9.86
C ARG A 51 -5.02 -15.91 11.33
N TRP A 52 -4.99 -14.84 12.14
CA TRP A 52 -4.82 -14.96 13.58
C TRP A 52 -6.09 -15.54 14.23
N GLU A 53 -7.28 -15.05 13.87
CA GLU A 53 -8.57 -15.56 14.35
C GLU A 53 -8.82 -17.01 13.94
N ALA A 54 -8.39 -17.40 12.73
CA ALA A 54 -8.45 -18.78 12.25
C ALA A 54 -7.39 -19.70 12.89
N SER A 55 -6.43 -19.15 13.66
CA SER A 55 -5.38 -19.92 14.32
C SER A 55 -5.77 -20.29 15.75
N ASP A 56 -5.33 -21.46 16.22
CA ASP A 56 -5.55 -21.91 17.60
C ASP A 56 -4.56 -21.25 18.60
N ARG A 57 -4.06 -20.04 18.28
CA ARG A 57 -3.03 -19.35 19.06
C ARG A 57 -3.65 -18.41 20.09
N SER A 58 -3.15 -18.47 21.32
CA SER A 58 -3.52 -17.53 22.38
C SER A 58 -2.65 -16.27 22.35
N THR A 59 -3.21 -15.12 22.72
CA THR A 59 -2.41 -13.91 23.00
C THR A 59 -1.67 -14.07 24.32
N ARG A 60 -0.53 -13.39 24.46
CA ARG A 60 0.20 -13.25 25.73
C ARG A 60 0.57 -11.78 25.96
N PRO A 61 0.69 -11.31 27.21
CA PRO A 61 1.04 -9.94 27.51
C PRO A 61 2.42 -9.56 26.95
N ALA A 62 2.53 -8.35 26.40
CA ALA A 62 3.81 -7.87 25.85
C ALA A 62 4.93 -7.85 26.91
N SER A 63 4.61 -7.61 28.17
CA SER A 63 5.57 -7.64 29.29
C SER A 63 6.28 -8.99 29.44
N GLU A 64 5.60 -10.09 29.11
CA GLU A 64 6.17 -11.44 29.17
C GLU A 64 7.21 -11.65 28.08
N LEU A 65 6.93 -11.17 26.86
CA LEU A 65 7.87 -11.20 25.74
C LEU A 65 9.11 -10.32 26.01
N TRP A 66 8.91 -9.11 26.55
CA TRP A 66 10.02 -8.21 26.86
C TRP A 66 10.97 -8.80 27.91
N ALA A 67 10.41 -9.43 28.95
CA ALA A 67 11.20 -10.11 29.96
C ALA A 67 12.03 -11.28 29.40
N GLU A 68 11.58 -11.95 28.33
CA GLU A 68 12.34 -13.03 27.66
C GLU A 68 13.48 -12.51 26.78
N LEU A 69 13.32 -11.34 26.14
CA LEU A 69 14.34 -10.76 25.27
C LEU A 69 15.46 -10.05 26.03
N ASP A 70 15.19 -9.60 27.25
CA ASP A 70 16.15 -8.97 28.16
C ASP A 70 17.00 -9.99 28.97
N ALA A 71 16.81 -11.30 28.72
CA ALA A 71 17.49 -12.42 29.41
C ALA A 71 18.60 -13.05 28.57
#